data_AF-A0A7V7S434-F1
#
_entry.id   AF-A0A7V7S434-F1
#
_cell.length_a   1.000
_cell.length_b   1.000
_cell.length_c   1.000
_cell.angle_alpha   90.00
_cell.angle_beta   90.00
_cell.angle_gamma   90.00
#
_symmetry.space_group_name_H-M   'P 1'
#
loop_
_entity.id
_entity.type
_entity.pdbx_description
1 polymer ?
#
loop_
_entity_poly.entity_id
_entity_poly.type
_entity_poly.pdbx_seq_one_letter_code
_entity_poly.pdbx_strand_id
1 'polypeptide(L)'
;MQLRILETTKKGRNAYEDNLGNVYLDCKTCDSIKREAEFCVSSKRFRGRGTNCKECSNKRIKKWYGKEKNKCKAIERATKWNRDNRHRKPKPTAEELKRISQERYERSLYSGHIYRAKKRNMVNDFDNEDYSTIMNMYKGNCCLTGSTNNLHLDHVIPLATGHSGTVYENIIPLASTLNSSKQAYNMFEWAENNYSRLGFTLEQFYEVMTEVAKRNSMTLEEYREYYYWCFENPKEVPTHYNNSSYYISFTNRLNEAIKMYKEGATKKEITDYTNLSENTLYKHLKIRGVETRKPSLDTLENRLDKAIQLYQDGVKIHEIYKKTRIHKKTLFNTVHKLGIPTRIPNRFSNNRDRIDIAIQMYLQGEVIDNILSKARIGKKLLYDTIDELEIPRRRNRGEGNS
;
A
#
# COMPACT_ATOMS: atom_id res chain seq x y z
N MET A 1 -35.21 -1.78 -51.27
CA MET A 1 -34.30 -2.38 -52.28
C MET A 1 -35.08 -3.48 -52.98
N GLN A 2 -35.30 -3.36 -54.29
CA GLN A 2 -35.97 -4.40 -55.05
C GLN A 2 -34.92 -5.46 -55.42
N LEU A 3 -35.21 -6.72 -55.08
CA LEU A 3 -34.34 -7.86 -55.37
C LEU A 3 -35.03 -8.73 -56.41
N ARG A 4 -34.35 -8.98 -57.53
CA ARG A 4 -34.80 -9.95 -58.55
C ARG A 4 -34.09 -11.28 -58.33
N ILE A 5 -34.79 -12.39 -58.53
CA ILE A 5 -34.16 -13.72 -58.49
C ILE A 5 -33.27 -13.85 -59.71
N LEU A 6 -31.99 -14.09 -59.47
CA LEU A 6 -30.97 -14.28 -60.50
C LEU A 6 -30.86 -15.76 -60.91
N GLU A 7 -30.84 -16.67 -59.93
CA GLU A 7 -30.67 -18.10 -60.16
C GLU A 7 -31.24 -18.90 -58.99
N THR A 8 -31.80 -20.09 -59.26
CA THR A 8 -32.32 -20.99 -58.23
C THR A 8 -31.71 -22.39 -58.39
N THR A 9 -31.16 -22.93 -57.31
CA THR A 9 -30.68 -24.31 -57.29
C THR A 9 -31.83 -25.32 -57.36
N LYS A 10 -31.55 -26.55 -57.78
CA LYS A 10 -32.49 -27.70 -57.71
C LYS A 10 -33.09 -27.94 -56.31
N LYS A 11 -32.45 -27.44 -55.25
CA LYS A 11 -32.90 -27.56 -53.86
C LYS A 11 -33.58 -26.29 -53.33
N GLY A 12 -33.98 -25.38 -54.21
CA GLY A 12 -34.74 -24.17 -53.86
C GLY A 12 -33.95 -23.11 -53.08
N ARG A 13 -32.62 -23.09 -53.21
CA ARG A 13 -31.77 -21.98 -52.75
C ARG A 13 -31.69 -20.92 -53.85
N ASN A 14 -31.92 -19.66 -53.52
CA ASN A 14 -32.01 -18.55 -54.46
C ASN A 14 -30.80 -17.62 -54.37
N ALA A 15 -30.30 -17.20 -55.52
CA ALA A 15 -29.47 -16.01 -55.66
C ALA A 15 -30.35 -14.85 -56.12
N TYR A 16 -30.09 -13.67 -55.58
CA TYR A 16 -30.78 -12.44 -55.93
C TYR A 16 -29.78 -11.41 -56.44
N GLU A 17 -30.25 -10.49 -57.25
CA GLU A 17 -29.48 -9.34 -57.71
C GLU A 17 -30.28 -8.07 -57.43
N ASP A 18 -29.61 -7.01 -57.00
CA ASP A 18 -30.23 -5.68 -56.92
C ASP A 18 -30.01 -4.87 -58.22
N ASN A 19 -30.62 -3.70 -58.30
CA ASN A 19 -30.51 -2.82 -59.47
C ASN A 19 -29.08 -2.31 -59.74
N LEU A 20 -28.15 -2.51 -58.80
CA LEU A 20 -26.74 -2.11 -58.90
C LEU A 20 -25.82 -3.30 -59.23
N GLY A 21 -26.38 -4.49 -59.50
CA GLY A 21 -25.61 -5.70 -59.81
C GLY A 21 -25.00 -6.40 -58.60
N ASN A 22 -25.35 -6.02 -57.37
CA ASN A 22 -24.87 -6.74 -56.19
C ASN A 22 -25.63 -8.06 -56.03
N VAL A 23 -24.89 -9.13 -55.74
CA VAL A 23 -25.46 -10.47 -55.55
C VAL A 23 -25.72 -10.77 -54.08
N TYR A 24 -26.90 -11.33 -53.81
CA TYR A 24 -27.34 -11.78 -52.49
C TYR A 24 -27.74 -13.25 -52.54
N LEU A 25 -27.68 -13.93 -51.39
CA LEU A 25 -28.06 -15.33 -51.24
C LEU A 25 -28.97 -15.50 -50.02
N ASP A 26 -29.90 -16.45 -50.08
CA ASP A 26 -30.66 -16.90 -48.91
C ASP A 26 -29.82 -17.81 -48.01
N CYS A 27 -29.91 -17.57 -46.70
CA CYS A 27 -29.29 -18.41 -45.69
C CYS A 27 -30.27 -19.50 -45.25
N LYS A 28 -29.94 -20.78 -45.44
CA LYS A 28 -30.82 -21.91 -45.05
C LYS A 28 -30.95 -22.16 -43.54
N THR A 29 -30.38 -21.31 -42.69
CA THR A 29 -30.43 -21.45 -41.22
C THR A 29 -31.23 -20.36 -40.54
N CYS A 30 -31.20 -19.14 -41.08
CA CYS A 30 -31.92 -17.99 -40.53
C CYS A 30 -32.87 -17.36 -41.54
N ASP A 31 -32.99 -17.94 -42.74
CA ASP A 31 -33.85 -17.56 -43.87
C ASP A 31 -33.72 -16.12 -44.36
N SER A 32 -32.77 -15.36 -43.82
CA SER A 32 -32.44 -14.00 -44.25
C SER A 32 -31.69 -14.02 -45.58
N ILE A 33 -31.99 -13.05 -46.45
CA ILE A 33 -31.22 -12.73 -47.65
C ILE A 33 -30.05 -11.83 -47.26
N LYS A 34 -28.82 -12.22 -47.60
CA LYS A 34 -27.58 -11.51 -47.22
C LYS A 34 -26.66 -11.36 -48.42
N ARG A 35 -25.74 -10.40 -48.39
CA ARG A 35 -24.77 -10.21 -49.48
C ARG A 35 -23.94 -11.47 -49.66
N GLU A 36 -23.53 -11.79 -50.89
CA GLU A 36 -22.72 -12.97 -51.19
C GLU A 36 -21.44 -13.05 -50.33
N ALA A 37 -20.81 -11.90 -50.08
CA ALA A 37 -19.62 -11.76 -49.24
C ALA A 37 -19.84 -12.14 -47.76
N GLU A 38 -21.10 -12.19 -47.29
CA GLU A 38 -21.46 -12.63 -45.94
C GLU A 38 -21.52 -14.16 -45.82
N PHE A 39 -21.20 -14.92 -46.87
CA PHE A 39 -21.13 -16.38 -46.83
C PHE A 39 -19.67 -16.85 -46.92
N CYS A 40 -19.37 -17.98 -46.29
CA CYS A 40 -18.04 -18.60 -46.37
C CYS A 40 -17.78 -19.13 -47.79
N VAL A 41 -16.54 -19.01 -48.27
CA VAL A 41 -16.12 -19.57 -49.57
C VAL A 41 -16.18 -21.09 -49.53
N SER A 42 -16.76 -21.69 -50.57
CA SER A 42 -16.84 -23.14 -50.75
C SER A 42 -16.96 -23.46 -52.23
N SER A 43 -15.84 -23.78 -52.88
CA SER A 43 -15.73 -23.97 -54.34
C SER A 43 -16.70 -25.01 -54.93
N LYS A 44 -17.17 -25.97 -54.13
CA LYS A 44 -18.09 -27.04 -54.56
C LYS A 44 -19.57 -26.72 -54.34
N ARG A 45 -19.91 -25.53 -53.85
CA ARG A 45 -21.29 -25.15 -53.50
C ARG A 45 -21.81 -24.10 -54.47
N PHE A 46 -23.12 -23.85 -54.39
CA PHE A 46 -23.81 -22.86 -55.22
C PHE A 46 -23.10 -21.50 -55.17
N ARG A 47 -22.72 -21.00 -56.36
CA ARG A 47 -21.89 -19.79 -56.56
C ARG A 47 -20.60 -19.75 -55.75
N GLY A 48 -20.01 -20.90 -55.44
CA GLY A 48 -18.79 -20.96 -54.63
C GLY A 48 -19.00 -20.54 -53.17
N ARG A 49 -20.24 -20.55 -52.66
CA ARG A 49 -20.57 -20.10 -51.30
C ARG A 49 -21.27 -21.16 -50.47
N GLY A 50 -20.93 -21.20 -49.18
CA GLY A 50 -21.62 -22.03 -48.19
C GLY A 50 -23.13 -21.76 -48.14
N THR A 51 -23.90 -22.73 -47.66
CA THR A 51 -25.39 -22.65 -47.58
C THR A 51 -25.88 -21.71 -46.49
N ASN A 52 -25.03 -21.41 -45.52
CA ASN A 52 -25.35 -20.63 -44.33
C ASN A 52 -24.45 -19.39 -44.30
N CYS A 53 -24.98 -18.27 -43.82
CA CYS A 53 -24.19 -17.05 -43.64
C CYS A 53 -23.06 -17.27 -42.61
N LYS A 54 -22.06 -16.40 -42.64
CA LYS A 54 -20.89 -16.40 -41.73
C LYS A 54 -21.31 -16.40 -40.28
N GLU A 55 -22.32 -15.60 -39.93
CA GLU A 55 -22.84 -15.52 -38.57
C GLU A 55 -23.43 -16.85 -38.08
N CYS A 56 -24.34 -17.46 -38.85
CA CYS A 56 -24.91 -18.77 -38.53
C CYS A 56 -23.84 -19.88 -38.49
N SER A 57 -22.89 -19.83 -39.41
CA SER A 57 -21.75 -20.75 -39.43
C SER A 57 -20.89 -20.60 -38.18
N ASN A 58 -20.58 -19.37 -37.76
CA ASN A 58 -19.81 -19.06 -36.55
C ASN A 58 -20.54 -19.50 -35.28
N LYS A 59 -21.87 -19.25 -35.18
CA LYS A 59 -22.70 -19.74 -34.07
C LYS A 59 -22.65 -21.28 -33.97
N ARG A 60 -22.81 -21.98 -35.09
CA ARG A 60 -22.71 -23.45 -35.15
C ARG A 60 -21.32 -23.95 -34.75
N ILE A 61 -20.26 -23.29 -35.24
CA ILE A 61 -18.88 -23.62 -34.91
C ILE A 61 -18.60 -23.42 -33.42
N LYS A 62 -19.00 -22.28 -32.83
CA LYS A 62 -18.90 -22.02 -31.39
C LYS A 62 -19.60 -23.10 -30.57
N LYS A 63 -20.83 -23.48 -30.95
CA LYS A 63 -21.58 -24.56 -30.29
C LYS A 63 -20.87 -25.92 -30.41
N TRP A 64 -20.22 -26.20 -31.53
CA TRP A 64 -19.45 -27.41 -31.71
C TRP A 64 -18.22 -27.45 -30.80
N TYR A 65 -17.43 -26.37 -30.74
CA TYR A 65 -16.26 -26.25 -29.85
C TYR A 65 -16.60 -26.15 -28.36
N GLY A 66 -17.82 -25.72 -28.01
CA GLY A 66 -18.28 -25.67 -26.61
C GLY A 66 -18.44 -27.05 -25.97
N LYS A 67 -18.54 -28.14 -26.75
CA LYS A 67 -18.62 -29.51 -26.23
C LYS A 67 -17.21 -30.04 -25.96
N GLU A 68 -16.93 -30.49 -24.73
CA GLU A 68 -15.58 -30.92 -24.31
C GLU A 68 -14.98 -32.00 -25.23
N LYS A 69 -15.77 -33.01 -25.60
CA LYS A 69 -15.36 -34.06 -26.56
C LYS A 69 -14.89 -33.55 -27.92
N ASN A 70 -15.40 -32.40 -28.36
CA ASN A 70 -15.02 -31.80 -29.63
C ASN A 70 -13.76 -30.93 -29.50
N LYS A 71 -13.49 -30.37 -28.32
CA LYS A 71 -12.22 -29.69 -28.05
C LYS A 71 -11.06 -30.68 -28.16
N CYS A 72 -11.17 -31.85 -27.54
CA CYS A 72 -10.16 -32.92 -27.66
C CYS A 72 -9.92 -33.30 -29.13
N LYS A 73 -10.99 -33.58 -29.89
CA LYS A 73 -10.89 -33.90 -31.33
C LYS A 73 -10.28 -32.79 -32.16
N ALA A 74 -10.55 -31.53 -31.83
CA ALA A 74 -9.96 -30.39 -32.52
C ALA A 74 -8.46 -30.24 -32.23
N ILE A 75 -8.07 -30.42 -30.96
CA ILE A 75 -6.67 -30.43 -30.53
C ILE A 75 -5.92 -31.57 -31.23
N GLU A 76 -6.47 -32.79 -31.22
CA GLU A 76 -5.89 -33.94 -31.91
C GLU A 76 -5.69 -33.68 -33.41
N ARG A 77 -6.70 -33.11 -34.08
CA ARG A 77 -6.59 -32.75 -35.50
C ARG A 77 -5.53 -31.69 -35.73
N ALA A 78 -5.46 -30.65 -34.89
CA ALA A 78 -4.46 -29.60 -34.99
C ALA A 78 -3.04 -30.15 -34.75
N THR A 79 -2.87 -31.02 -33.76
CA THR A 79 -1.60 -31.71 -33.46
C THR A 79 -1.18 -32.60 -34.62
N LYS A 80 -2.09 -33.43 -35.15
CA LYS A 80 -1.83 -34.28 -36.32
C LYS A 80 -1.46 -33.43 -37.53
N TRP A 81 -2.23 -32.38 -37.84
CA TRP A 81 -1.93 -31.50 -38.96
C TRP A 81 -0.57 -30.80 -38.80
N ASN A 82 -0.24 -30.30 -37.60
CA ASN A 82 1.05 -29.66 -37.33
C ASN A 82 2.22 -30.63 -37.45
N ARG A 83 2.05 -31.89 -37.02
CA ARG A 83 3.06 -32.95 -37.21
C ARG A 83 3.24 -33.28 -38.68
N ASP A 84 2.14 -33.54 -39.38
CA ASP A 84 2.14 -33.97 -40.78
C ASP A 84 2.62 -32.83 -41.70
N ASN A 85 2.44 -31.56 -41.32
CA ASN A 85 2.89 -30.39 -42.09
C ASN A 85 4.13 -29.70 -41.50
N ARG A 86 4.83 -30.33 -40.53
CA ARG A 86 6.03 -29.74 -39.89
C ARG A 86 7.11 -29.40 -40.91
N HIS A 87 7.24 -30.22 -41.96
CA HIS A 87 8.20 -30.03 -43.06
C HIS A 87 7.80 -28.92 -44.04
N ARG A 88 6.52 -28.50 -44.07
CA ARG A 88 6.03 -27.46 -44.97
C ARG A 88 6.16 -26.06 -44.40
N LYS A 89 6.34 -25.94 -43.08
CA LYS A 89 6.57 -24.65 -42.43
C LYS A 89 8.06 -24.32 -42.59
N PRO A 90 8.43 -23.22 -43.25
CA PRO A 90 9.81 -22.77 -43.22
C PRO A 90 10.24 -22.65 -41.76
N LYS A 91 11.40 -23.22 -41.42
CA LYS A 91 11.97 -23.03 -40.09
C LYS A 91 12.36 -21.55 -39.97
N PRO A 92 12.00 -20.86 -38.88
CA PRO A 92 12.46 -19.49 -38.66
C PRO A 92 13.99 -19.47 -38.69
N THR A 93 14.57 -18.40 -39.23
CA THR A 93 16.02 -18.22 -39.19
C THR A 93 16.50 -18.04 -37.74
N ALA A 94 17.80 -18.19 -37.49
CA ALA A 94 18.37 -17.94 -36.17
C ALA A 94 18.08 -16.50 -35.67
N GLU A 95 18.12 -15.53 -36.58
CA GLU A 95 17.78 -14.13 -36.31
C GLU A 95 16.31 -13.95 -35.96
N GLU A 96 15.41 -14.63 -36.68
CA GLU A 96 13.98 -14.58 -36.41
C GLU A 96 13.63 -15.22 -35.06
N LEU A 97 14.29 -16.35 -34.70
CA LEU A 97 14.16 -16.94 -33.38
C LEU A 97 14.64 -15.99 -32.27
N LYS A 98 15.77 -15.30 -32.50
CA LYS A 98 16.30 -14.30 -31.56
C LYS A 98 15.31 -13.17 -31.36
N ARG A 99 14.72 -12.63 -32.43
CA ARG A 99 13.69 -11.58 -32.37
C ARG A 99 12.44 -12.06 -31.61
N ILE A 100 11.91 -13.23 -31.93
CA ILE A 100 10.73 -13.80 -31.24
C ILE A 100 11.01 -14.02 -29.75
N SER A 101 12.22 -14.47 -29.41
CA SER A 101 12.64 -14.66 -28.03
C SER A 101 12.68 -13.34 -27.28
N GLN A 102 13.24 -12.29 -27.91
CA GLN A 102 13.32 -10.95 -27.35
C GLN A 102 11.91 -10.36 -27.12
N GLU A 103 11.04 -10.41 -28.13
CA GLU A 103 9.64 -9.94 -28.03
C GLU A 103 8.86 -10.67 -26.93
N ARG A 104 9.08 -11.99 -26.76
CA ARG A 104 8.47 -12.75 -25.65
C ARG A 104 9.00 -12.30 -24.30
N TYR A 105 10.30 -12.06 -24.20
CA TYR A 105 10.94 -11.60 -22.97
C TYR A 105 10.37 -10.23 -22.58
N GLU A 106 10.36 -9.26 -23.49
CA GLU A 106 9.80 -7.93 -23.25
C GLU A 106 8.33 -8.00 -22.85
N ARG A 107 7.53 -8.77 -23.58
CA ARG A 107 6.12 -9.00 -23.23
C ARG A 107 5.96 -9.60 -21.84
N SER A 108 6.86 -10.48 -21.42
CA SER A 108 6.79 -11.09 -20.09
C SER A 108 6.94 -10.05 -18.97
N LEU A 109 7.70 -8.96 -19.20
CA LEU A 109 7.97 -7.91 -18.22
C LEU A 109 6.70 -7.16 -17.79
N TYR A 110 5.75 -6.95 -18.70
CA TYR A 110 4.51 -6.23 -18.40
C TYR A 110 3.24 -7.08 -18.45
N SER A 111 3.29 -8.31 -18.99
CA SER A 111 2.11 -9.19 -19.09
C SER A 111 1.40 -9.43 -17.75
N GLY A 112 2.14 -9.48 -16.64
CA GLY A 112 1.59 -9.57 -15.30
C GLY A 112 0.73 -8.37 -14.92
N HIS A 113 1.08 -7.17 -15.36
CA HIS A 113 0.30 -5.94 -15.13
C HIS A 113 -1.03 -5.98 -15.89
N ILE A 114 -0.99 -6.34 -17.19
CA ILE A 114 -2.19 -6.52 -18.02
C ILE A 114 -3.13 -7.53 -17.38
N TYR A 115 -2.61 -8.69 -16.98
CA TYR A 115 -3.43 -9.72 -16.32
C TYR A 115 -4.09 -9.20 -15.04
N ARG A 116 -3.34 -8.45 -14.22
CA ARG A 116 -3.87 -7.83 -12.98
C ARG A 116 -4.97 -6.81 -13.27
N ALA A 117 -4.83 -5.94 -14.28
CA ALA A 117 -5.87 -4.98 -14.65
C ALA A 117 -7.08 -5.67 -15.28
N LYS A 118 -6.87 -6.65 -16.17
CA LYS A 118 -7.95 -7.45 -16.77
C LYS A 118 -8.78 -8.18 -15.72
N LYS A 119 -8.14 -8.78 -14.72
CA LYS A 119 -8.85 -9.43 -13.60
C LYS A 119 -9.74 -8.47 -12.81
N ARG A 120 -9.41 -7.18 -12.84
CA ARG A 120 -10.15 -6.08 -12.19
C ARG A 120 -11.19 -5.43 -13.10
N ASN A 121 -11.37 -5.93 -14.32
CA ASN A 121 -12.21 -5.31 -15.35
C ASN A 121 -11.80 -3.85 -15.66
N MET A 122 -10.49 -3.56 -15.57
CA MET A 122 -9.91 -2.25 -15.89
C MET A 122 -9.28 -2.27 -17.28
N VAL A 123 -9.05 -1.08 -17.85
CA VAL A 123 -8.34 -0.91 -19.13
C VAL A 123 -6.95 -1.55 -19.01
N ASN A 124 -6.53 -2.25 -20.07
CA ASN A 124 -5.34 -3.10 -20.09
C ASN A 124 -4.72 -3.22 -21.49
N ASP A 125 -4.76 -2.12 -22.24
CA ASP A 125 -4.27 -2.00 -23.61
C ASP A 125 -2.76 -1.73 -23.72
N PHE A 126 -2.04 -1.58 -22.61
CA PHE A 126 -0.58 -1.44 -22.60
C PHE A 126 0.12 -2.52 -23.43
N ASP A 127 1.00 -2.13 -24.33
CA ASP A 127 1.67 -3.05 -25.25
C ASP A 127 3.21 -2.92 -25.30
N ASN A 128 3.83 -3.55 -26.31
CA ASN A 128 5.29 -3.54 -26.48
C ASN A 128 5.80 -2.17 -26.93
N GLU A 129 5.00 -1.41 -27.69
CA GLU A 129 5.34 -0.08 -28.16
C GLU A 129 5.32 0.89 -26.99
N ASP A 130 4.32 0.81 -26.12
CA ASP A 130 4.25 1.58 -24.87
C ASP A 130 5.44 1.29 -23.95
N TYR A 131 5.76 0.00 -23.76
CA TYR A 131 6.90 -0.42 -22.97
C TYR A 131 8.20 0.18 -23.50
N SER A 132 8.44 0.05 -24.81
CA SER A 132 9.64 0.56 -25.46
C SER A 132 9.71 2.08 -25.35
N THR A 133 8.60 2.78 -25.54
CA THR A 133 8.50 4.24 -25.45
C THR A 133 8.87 4.71 -24.05
N ILE A 134 8.30 4.11 -23.00
CA ILE A 134 8.59 4.46 -21.60
C ILE A 134 10.05 4.16 -21.25
N MET A 135 10.55 2.97 -21.61
CA MET A 135 11.93 2.60 -21.29
C MET A 135 12.94 3.49 -22.02
N ASN A 136 12.67 3.87 -23.27
CA ASN A 136 13.51 4.81 -24.00
C ASN A 136 13.47 6.22 -23.40
N MET A 137 12.29 6.69 -23.00
CA MET A 137 12.10 8.00 -22.36
C MET A 137 12.98 8.17 -21.12
N TYR A 138 13.06 7.12 -20.28
CA TYR A 138 13.88 7.13 -19.07
C TYR A 138 15.24 6.45 -19.25
N LYS A 139 15.67 6.18 -20.49
CA LYS A 139 16.96 5.55 -20.84
C LYS A 139 17.21 4.23 -20.08
N GLY A 140 16.16 3.47 -19.83
CA GLY A 140 16.22 2.23 -19.07
C GLY A 140 16.55 2.40 -17.59
N ASN A 141 16.24 3.56 -17.00
CA ASN A 141 16.49 3.88 -15.60
C ASN A 141 15.20 4.09 -14.81
N CYS A 142 15.30 4.07 -13.48
CA CYS A 142 14.24 4.50 -12.59
C CYS A 142 13.98 6.00 -12.82
N CYS A 143 12.72 6.36 -13.05
CA CYS A 143 12.37 7.74 -13.38
C CYS A 143 12.64 8.74 -12.23
N LEU A 144 12.76 8.29 -10.98
CA LEU A 144 13.02 9.16 -9.82
C LEU A 144 14.49 9.21 -9.39
N THR A 145 15.17 8.06 -9.37
CA THR A 145 16.54 7.96 -8.82
C THR A 145 17.62 7.78 -9.87
N GLY A 146 17.25 7.52 -11.12
CA GLY A 146 18.20 7.15 -12.18
C GLY A 146 18.82 5.76 -12.03
N SER A 147 18.42 4.97 -11.02
CA SER A 147 18.96 3.63 -10.81
C SER A 147 18.57 2.66 -11.94
N THR A 148 19.50 1.81 -12.37
CA THR A 148 19.27 0.72 -13.33
C THR A 148 18.90 -0.60 -12.66
N ASN A 149 18.97 -0.67 -11.33
CA ASN A 149 18.89 -1.93 -10.60
C ASN A 149 17.44 -2.36 -10.34
N ASN A 150 17.10 -3.58 -10.78
CA ASN A 150 15.81 -4.25 -10.52
C ASN A 150 14.61 -3.32 -10.79
N LEU A 151 14.50 -2.86 -12.03
CA LEU A 151 13.45 -1.97 -12.48
C LEU A 151 12.13 -2.71 -12.66
N HIS A 152 11.08 -2.15 -12.07
CA HIS A 152 9.71 -2.59 -12.20
C HIS A 152 8.92 -1.52 -12.92
N LEU A 153 7.91 -1.94 -13.68
CA LEU A 153 6.84 -1.03 -14.08
C LEU A 153 5.93 -0.82 -12.88
N ASP A 154 5.53 0.41 -12.62
CA ASP A 154 4.61 0.76 -11.55
C ASP A 154 3.42 1.54 -12.09
N HIS A 155 2.27 1.31 -11.45
CA HIS A 155 1.03 2.02 -11.73
C HIS A 155 1.00 3.33 -10.94
N VAL A 156 1.09 4.49 -11.61
CA VAL A 156 1.10 5.81 -10.97
C VAL A 156 -0.14 5.98 -10.10
N ILE A 157 -1.32 5.77 -10.68
CA ILE A 157 -2.60 5.54 -9.99
C ILE A 157 -2.72 4.02 -9.74
N PRO A 158 -2.65 3.56 -8.47
CA PRO A 158 -2.68 2.13 -8.18
C PRO A 158 -3.98 1.47 -8.65
N LEU A 159 -3.90 0.23 -9.15
CA LEU A 159 -5.09 -0.54 -9.55
C LEU A 159 -6.12 -0.73 -8.42
N ALA A 160 -5.72 -0.54 -7.16
CA ALA A 160 -6.60 -0.64 -5.99
C ALA A 160 -7.61 0.52 -5.89
N THR A 161 -7.39 1.65 -6.57
CA THR A 161 -8.38 2.74 -6.66
C THR A 161 -9.50 2.40 -7.64
N GLY A 162 -9.29 1.41 -8.51
CA GLY A 162 -10.21 1.06 -9.58
C GLY A 162 -10.26 2.04 -10.75
N HIS A 163 -9.29 2.97 -10.83
CA HIS A 163 -9.17 3.93 -11.92
C HIS A 163 -7.94 3.69 -12.81
N SER A 164 -8.00 4.25 -14.03
CA SER A 164 -6.97 4.21 -15.08
C SER A 164 -6.65 2.82 -15.68
N GLY A 165 -6.14 1.87 -14.89
CA GLY A 165 -5.78 0.53 -15.39
C GLY A 165 -4.30 0.38 -15.73
N THR A 166 -3.97 -0.58 -16.61
CA THR A 166 -2.61 -0.76 -17.16
C THR A 166 -2.60 -0.18 -18.56
N VAL A 167 -2.29 1.10 -18.65
CA VAL A 167 -2.28 1.93 -19.87
C VAL A 167 -0.98 2.74 -19.90
N TYR A 168 -0.57 3.23 -21.08
CA TYR A 168 0.65 4.02 -21.25
C TYR A 168 0.72 5.23 -20.31
N GLU A 169 -0.41 5.89 -20.10
CA GLU A 169 -0.58 7.10 -19.30
C GLU A 169 -0.42 6.87 -17.79
N ASN A 170 -0.42 5.60 -17.34
CA ASN A 170 -0.42 5.24 -15.93
C ASN A 170 0.78 4.36 -15.52
N ILE A 171 1.74 4.15 -16.41
CA ILE A 171 2.91 3.31 -16.13
C ILE A 171 4.19 4.14 -16.10
N ILE A 172 5.02 3.93 -15.08
CA ILE A 172 6.37 4.49 -14.97
C ILE A 172 7.40 3.42 -14.56
N PRO A 173 8.68 3.56 -14.92
CA PRO A 173 9.73 2.67 -14.45
C PRO A 173 10.23 3.13 -13.06
N LEU A 174 10.06 2.28 -12.05
CA LEU A 174 10.55 2.51 -10.70
C LEU A 174 11.51 1.41 -10.27
N ALA A 175 12.52 1.76 -9.49
CA ALA A 175 13.31 0.77 -8.78
C ALA A 175 12.38 -0.06 -7.86
N SER A 176 12.59 -1.37 -7.80
CA SER A 176 11.79 -2.30 -6.98
C SER A 176 11.61 -1.87 -5.52
N THR A 177 12.63 -1.23 -4.92
CA THR A 177 12.59 -0.71 -3.55
C THR A 177 11.62 0.46 -3.40
N LEU A 178 11.58 1.36 -4.39
CA LEU A 178 10.65 2.47 -4.45
C LEU A 178 9.22 1.97 -4.68
N ASN A 179 9.04 1.05 -5.63
CA ASN A 179 7.75 0.42 -5.90
C ASN A 179 7.19 -0.27 -4.63
N SER A 180 8.03 -1.03 -3.93
CA SER A 180 7.67 -1.72 -2.68
C SER A 180 7.35 -0.76 -1.53
N SER A 181 7.99 0.41 -1.50
CA SER A 181 7.73 1.49 -0.53
C SER A 181 6.43 2.23 -0.83
N LYS A 182 6.16 2.50 -2.12
CA LYS A 182 4.96 3.20 -2.59
C LYS A 182 3.70 2.34 -2.45
N GLN A 183 3.76 1.07 -2.85
CA GLN A 183 2.59 0.18 -2.84
C GLN A 183 1.36 0.84 -3.51
N ALA A 184 0.24 0.90 -2.77
CA ALA A 184 -1.00 1.55 -3.14
C ALA A 184 -1.21 2.92 -2.45
N TYR A 185 -0.15 3.52 -1.88
CA TYR A 185 -0.24 4.88 -1.34
C TYR A 185 -0.43 5.91 -2.45
N ASN A 186 -1.01 7.06 -2.09
CA ASN A 186 -1.05 8.23 -2.96
C ASN A 186 0.39 8.67 -3.27
N MET A 187 0.74 8.71 -4.56
CA MET A 187 2.10 8.98 -5.04
C MET A 187 2.63 10.36 -4.62
N PHE A 188 1.78 11.40 -4.62
CA PHE A 188 2.15 12.75 -4.19
C PHE A 188 2.47 12.77 -2.69
N GLU A 189 1.55 12.25 -1.87
CA GLU A 189 1.79 12.16 -0.43
C GLU A 189 3.02 11.28 -0.13
N TRP A 190 3.18 10.16 -0.83
CA TRP A 190 4.30 9.25 -0.65
C TRP A 190 5.63 9.95 -0.94
N ALA A 191 5.73 10.68 -2.06
CA ALA A 191 6.93 11.40 -2.44
C ALA A 191 7.30 12.48 -1.42
N GLU A 192 6.35 13.36 -1.05
CA GLU A 192 6.55 14.44 -0.06
C GLU A 192 7.09 13.92 1.28
N ASN A 193 6.66 12.73 1.70
CA ASN A 193 7.07 12.16 2.98
C ASN A 193 8.36 11.34 2.92
N ASN A 194 8.85 10.97 1.72
CA ASN A 194 9.92 9.99 1.60
C ASN A 194 11.09 10.38 0.69
N TYR A 195 11.00 11.45 -0.10
CA TYR A 195 11.99 11.80 -1.14
C TYR A 195 13.44 11.79 -0.63
N SER A 196 13.72 12.52 0.46
CA SER A 196 15.07 12.62 1.03
C SER A 196 15.63 11.27 1.49
N ARG A 197 14.79 10.43 2.11
CA ARG A 197 15.19 9.09 2.60
C ARG A 197 15.40 8.10 1.46
N LEU A 198 14.68 8.25 0.36
CA LEU A 198 14.67 7.31 -0.77
C LEU A 198 15.60 7.72 -1.92
N GLY A 199 16.35 8.81 -1.76
CA GLY A 199 17.41 9.20 -2.68
C GLY A 199 16.91 9.86 -3.97
N PHE A 200 15.82 10.62 -3.91
CA PHE A 200 15.37 11.50 -5.00
C PHE A 200 14.93 12.86 -4.46
N THR A 201 14.83 13.87 -5.32
CA THR A 201 14.36 15.22 -4.96
C THR A 201 12.89 15.42 -5.33
N LEU A 202 12.21 16.37 -4.67
CA LEU A 202 10.84 16.71 -5.07
C LEU A 202 10.78 17.32 -6.47
N GLU A 203 11.83 17.99 -6.91
CA GLU A 203 11.95 18.52 -8.27
C GLU A 203 11.89 17.37 -9.30
N GLN A 204 12.74 16.34 -9.13
CA GLN A 204 12.71 15.14 -9.99
C GLN A 204 11.33 14.47 -9.98
N PHE A 205 10.70 14.39 -8.81
CA PHE A 205 9.34 13.86 -8.70
C PHE A 205 8.32 14.68 -9.50
N TYR A 206 8.32 16.00 -9.36
CA TYR A 206 7.38 16.87 -10.06
C TYR A 206 7.65 16.95 -11.57
N GLU A 207 8.88 16.80 -12.02
CA GLU A 207 9.21 16.63 -13.43
C GLU A 207 8.54 15.37 -14.01
N VAL A 208 8.69 14.22 -13.33
CA VAL A 208 8.04 12.97 -13.72
C VAL A 208 6.51 13.13 -13.72
N MET A 209 5.93 13.72 -12.67
CA MET A 209 4.47 13.90 -12.61
C MET A 209 3.95 14.89 -13.65
N THR A 210 4.73 15.89 -14.04
CA THR A 210 4.38 16.81 -15.13
C THR A 210 4.34 16.07 -16.47
N GLU A 211 5.28 15.16 -16.70
CA GLU A 211 5.29 14.32 -17.90
C GLU A 211 4.11 13.33 -17.89
N VAL A 212 3.82 12.67 -16.76
CA VAL A 212 2.62 11.82 -16.61
C VAL A 212 1.33 12.61 -16.88
N ALA A 213 1.23 13.84 -16.35
CA ALA A 213 0.08 14.71 -16.58
C ALA A 213 -0.10 15.02 -18.08
N LYS A 214 1.02 15.32 -18.79
CA LYS A 214 1.01 15.55 -20.24
C LYS A 214 0.52 14.32 -21.01
N ARG A 215 0.91 13.10 -20.62
CA ARG A 215 0.38 11.86 -21.23
C ARG A 215 -1.14 11.75 -21.10
N ASN A 216 -1.71 12.29 -20.03
CA ASN A 216 -3.14 12.36 -19.77
C ASN A 216 -3.82 13.61 -20.37
N SER A 217 -3.12 14.42 -21.17
CA SER A 217 -3.61 15.70 -21.69
C SER A 217 -4.07 16.68 -20.60
N MET A 218 -3.36 16.72 -19.47
CA MET A 218 -3.64 17.58 -18.31
C MET A 218 -2.43 18.41 -17.94
N THR A 219 -2.66 19.55 -17.29
CA THR A 219 -1.64 20.24 -16.49
C THR A 219 -1.31 19.44 -15.23
N LEU A 220 -0.19 19.76 -14.57
CA LEU A 220 0.21 19.09 -13.32
C LEU A 220 -0.85 19.27 -12.22
N GLU A 221 -1.41 20.47 -12.10
CA GLU A 221 -2.47 20.82 -11.14
C GLU A 221 -3.75 20.03 -11.41
N GLU A 222 -4.26 20.02 -12.65
CA GLU A 222 -5.46 19.26 -13.03
C GLU A 222 -5.25 17.75 -12.80
N TYR A 223 -4.08 17.22 -13.16
CA TYR A 223 -3.76 15.82 -12.93
C TYR A 223 -3.69 15.50 -11.44
N ARG A 224 -3.12 16.39 -10.62
CA ARG A 224 -3.07 16.23 -9.16
C ARG A 224 -4.49 16.18 -8.59
N GLU A 225 -5.37 17.10 -8.97
CA GLU A 225 -6.77 17.11 -8.53
C GLU A 225 -7.48 15.80 -8.92
N TYR A 226 -7.34 15.37 -10.17
CA TYR A 226 -7.88 14.09 -10.64
C TYR A 226 -7.32 12.89 -9.87
N TYR A 227 -6.01 12.91 -9.57
CA TYR A 227 -5.33 11.87 -8.82
C TYR A 227 -5.91 11.75 -7.39
N TYR A 228 -6.08 12.88 -6.68
CA TYR A 228 -6.72 12.86 -5.36
C TYR A 228 -8.17 12.40 -5.43
N TRP A 229 -8.93 12.87 -6.44
CA TRP A 229 -10.31 12.42 -6.66
C TRP A 229 -10.40 10.89 -6.83
N CYS A 230 -9.46 10.26 -7.54
CA CYS A 230 -9.40 8.80 -7.69
C CYS A 230 -9.27 8.06 -6.34
N PHE A 231 -8.54 8.62 -5.38
CA PHE A 231 -8.38 8.06 -4.04
C PHE A 231 -9.59 8.30 -3.15
N GLU A 232 -10.27 9.42 -3.33
CA GLU A 232 -11.50 9.76 -2.59
C GLU A 232 -12.73 9.00 -3.11
N ASN A 233 -12.71 8.58 -4.37
CA ASN A 233 -13.83 7.93 -5.06
C ASN A 233 -13.43 6.56 -5.63
N PRO A 234 -12.94 5.60 -4.82
CA PRO A 234 -12.48 4.31 -5.34
C PRO A 234 -13.64 3.52 -5.97
N LYS A 235 -13.40 2.90 -7.12
CA LYS A 235 -14.36 1.98 -7.76
C LYS A 235 -14.22 0.58 -7.19
N GLU A 236 -15.35 -0.10 -7.02
CA GLU A 236 -15.36 -1.51 -6.67
C GLU A 236 -14.79 -2.36 -7.82
N VAL A 237 -13.59 -2.89 -7.64
CA VAL A 237 -12.91 -3.72 -8.64
C VAL A 237 -12.95 -5.19 -8.26
N PRO A 238 -13.43 -6.14 -9.08
CA PRO A 238 -13.47 -7.55 -8.71
C PRO A 238 -12.06 -8.10 -8.42
N THR A 239 -11.70 -8.24 -7.14
CA THR A 239 -10.37 -8.76 -6.78
C THR A 239 -10.46 -9.72 -5.60
N HIS A 240 -9.55 -10.70 -5.58
CA HIS A 240 -9.28 -11.49 -4.36
C HIS A 240 -8.68 -10.61 -3.23
N TYR A 241 -8.23 -9.39 -3.55
CA TYR A 241 -7.77 -8.36 -2.60
C TYR A 241 -8.89 -7.44 -2.08
N ASN A 242 -10.10 -7.47 -2.65
CA ASN A 242 -11.29 -6.82 -2.08
C ASN A 242 -11.76 -7.57 -0.84
N ASN A 243 -11.32 -8.82 -0.71
CA ASN A 243 -11.40 -9.59 0.53
C ASN A 243 -10.12 -9.47 1.38
N SER A 244 -9.07 -8.76 0.91
CA SER A 244 -8.02 -8.35 1.84
C SER A 244 -8.64 -7.29 2.72
N SER A 245 -8.89 -7.65 3.98
CA SER A 245 -9.48 -6.76 4.97
C SER A 245 -8.76 -5.41 5.00
N TYR A 246 -7.47 -5.34 4.64
CA TYR A 246 -6.62 -4.15 4.75
C TYR A 246 -7.09 -2.90 3.96
N TYR A 247 -7.40 -3.01 2.66
CA TYR A 247 -7.59 -1.81 1.80
C TYR A 247 -9.00 -1.22 1.85
N ILE A 248 -10.05 -2.05 1.71
CA ILE A 248 -11.44 -1.61 1.89
C ILE A 248 -11.68 -1.18 3.34
N SER A 249 -11.04 -1.83 4.32
CA SER A 249 -11.11 -1.32 5.68
C SER A 249 -10.33 -0.03 5.85
N PHE A 250 -9.18 0.22 5.21
CA PHE A 250 -8.40 1.42 5.53
C PHE A 250 -9.15 2.71 5.15
N THR A 251 -9.66 2.82 3.92
CA THR A 251 -10.41 4.01 3.49
C THR A 251 -11.70 4.17 4.30
N ASN A 252 -12.44 3.07 4.54
CA ASN A 252 -13.66 3.13 5.36
C ASN A 252 -13.34 3.48 6.83
N ARG A 253 -12.31 2.89 7.43
CA ARG A 253 -11.84 3.19 8.79
C ARG A 253 -11.34 4.63 8.87
N LEU A 254 -10.71 5.16 7.83
CA LEU A 254 -10.23 6.54 7.79
C LEU A 254 -11.38 7.53 7.69
N ASN A 255 -12.35 7.27 6.81
CA ASN A 255 -13.55 8.11 6.68
C ASN A 255 -14.37 8.09 7.98
N GLU A 256 -14.56 6.91 8.59
CA GLU A 256 -15.25 6.79 9.87
C GLU A 256 -14.44 7.44 11.00
N ALA A 257 -13.11 7.32 11.00
CA ALA A 257 -12.26 8.00 11.96
C ALA A 257 -12.37 9.52 11.88
N ILE A 258 -12.40 10.08 10.67
CA ILE A 258 -12.58 11.52 10.44
C ILE A 258 -13.99 11.95 10.87
N LYS A 259 -15.02 11.15 10.58
CA LYS A 259 -16.40 11.40 11.00
C LYS A 259 -16.51 11.41 12.53
N MET A 260 -16.04 10.37 13.21
CA MET A 260 -15.97 10.30 14.67
C MET A 260 -15.20 11.49 15.26
N TYR A 261 -14.08 11.88 14.62
CA TYR A 261 -13.32 13.06 15.01
C TYR A 261 -14.10 14.37 14.87
N LYS A 262 -14.95 14.52 13.85
CA LYS A 262 -15.82 15.69 13.71
C LYS A 262 -16.95 15.68 14.74
N GLU A 263 -17.47 14.51 15.08
CA GLU A 263 -18.62 14.33 15.98
C GLU A 263 -18.33 14.53 17.47
N GLY A 264 -17.07 14.44 17.90
CA GLY A 264 -16.77 14.58 19.34
C GLY A 264 -15.80 13.56 19.88
N ALA A 265 -15.62 12.43 19.21
CA ALA A 265 -14.86 11.30 19.73
C ALA A 265 -13.43 11.70 20.09
N THR A 266 -12.95 11.13 21.20
CA THR A 266 -11.57 11.24 21.62
C THR A 266 -10.66 10.42 20.69
N LYS A 267 -9.38 10.79 20.63
CA LYS A 267 -8.39 10.10 19.79
C LYS A 267 -8.32 8.60 20.11
N LYS A 268 -8.41 8.26 21.39
CA LYS A 268 -8.37 6.89 21.87
C LYS A 268 -9.56 6.08 21.36
N GLU A 269 -10.78 6.62 21.46
CA GLU A 269 -11.99 5.96 20.94
C GLU A 269 -11.90 5.72 19.43
N ILE A 270 -11.36 6.70 18.69
CA ILE A 270 -11.16 6.57 17.26
C ILE A 270 -10.14 5.48 16.93
N THR A 271 -8.98 5.48 17.60
CA THR A 271 -7.95 4.46 17.39
C THR A 271 -8.45 3.08 17.76
N ASP A 272 -9.17 2.93 18.88
CA ASP A 272 -9.70 1.65 19.34
C ASP A 272 -10.78 1.11 18.38
N TYR A 273 -11.64 1.97 17.83
CA TYR A 273 -12.71 1.57 16.91
C TYR A 273 -12.22 1.33 15.47
N THR A 274 -11.35 2.21 14.96
CA THR A 274 -10.92 2.19 13.56
C THR A 274 -9.59 1.49 13.35
N ASN A 275 -8.90 1.09 14.43
CA ASN A 275 -7.55 0.53 14.39
C ASN A 275 -6.59 1.37 13.52
N LEU A 276 -6.73 2.70 13.59
CA LEU A 276 -5.85 3.68 12.96
C LEU A 276 -4.97 4.34 14.01
N SER A 277 -3.68 4.45 13.69
CA SER A 277 -2.75 5.17 14.58
C SER A 277 -3.13 6.65 14.67
N GLU A 278 -2.90 7.28 15.82
CA GLU A 278 -3.13 8.73 16.01
C GLU A 278 -2.37 9.54 14.94
N ASN A 279 -1.14 9.14 14.60
CA ASN A 279 -0.34 9.81 13.57
C ASN A 279 -1.01 9.76 12.19
N THR A 280 -1.56 8.60 11.82
CA THR A 280 -2.28 8.43 10.54
C THR A 280 -3.52 9.33 10.49
N LEU A 281 -4.31 9.35 11.57
CA LEU A 281 -5.48 10.22 11.69
C LEU A 281 -5.08 11.70 11.55
N TYR A 282 -4.07 12.16 12.31
CA TYR A 282 -3.62 13.55 12.27
C TYR A 282 -3.09 14.00 10.91
N LYS A 283 -2.28 13.16 10.28
CA LYS A 283 -1.79 13.40 8.93
C LYS A 283 -2.95 13.66 7.98
N HIS A 284 -3.97 12.80 8.01
CA HIS A 284 -5.11 12.89 7.11
C HIS A 284 -6.12 13.99 7.46
N LEU A 285 -6.24 14.38 8.74
CA LEU A 285 -7.00 15.58 9.13
C LEU A 285 -6.36 16.84 8.54
N LYS A 286 -5.03 16.98 8.65
CA LYS A 286 -4.28 18.11 8.10
C LYS A 286 -4.41 18.19 6.58
N ILE A 287 -4.23 17.06 5.89
CA ILE A 287 -4.34 16.99 4.42
C ILE A 287 -5.73 17.42 3.96
N ARG A 288 -6.79 17.04 4.69
CA ARG A 288 -8.18 17.37 4.35
C ARG A 288 -8.65 18.72 4.90
N GLY A 289 -7.73 19.55 5.40
CA GLY A 289 -8.06 20.86 5.98
C GLY A 289 -9.00 20.80 7.18
N VAL A 290 -9.11 19.65 7.86
CA VAL A 290 -9.93 19.52 9.07
C VAL A 290 -9.15 20.11 10.23
N GLU A 291 -9.69 21.16 10.85
CA GLU A 291 -9.07 21.78 12.01
C GLU A 291 -8.84 20.75 13.11
N THR A 292 -7.58 20.56 13.47
CA THR A 292 -7.22 19.71 14.59
C THR A 292 -7.57 20.43 15.88
N ARG A 293 -8.37 19.79 16.74
CA ARG A 293 -8.59 20.22 18.12
C ARG A 293 -7.26 20.50 18.77
N LYS A 294 -7.06 21.74 19.21
CA LYS A 294 -5.91 22.09 20.04
C LYS A 294 -5.88 21.09 21.20
N PRO A 295 -4.72 20.49 21.53
CA PRO A 295 -4.62 19.69 22.75
C PRO A 295 -5.24 20.53 23.87
N SER A 296 -6.17 19.93 24.63
CA SER A 296 -6.77 20.58 25.80
C SER A 296 -5.62 21.19 26.59
N LEU A 297 -5.52 22.51 26.50
CA LEU A 297 -4.61 23.33 27.27
C LEU A 297 -5.25 23.42 28.64
N ASP A 298 -5.30 22.29 29.34
CA ASP A 298 -5.07 22.39 30.77
C ASP A 298 -3.65 22.94 30.86
N THR A 299 -3.56 24.25 31.10
CA THR A 299 -2.29 24.97 31.08
C THR A 299 -1.34 24.25 32.03
N LEU A 300 -0.03 24.35 31.76
CA LEU A 300 0.95 23.78 32.68
C LEU A 300 0.68 24.25 34.12
N GLU A 301 0.24 25.49 34.27
CA GLU A 301 -0.22 26.12 35.50
C GLU A 301 -1.38 25.36 36.14
N ASN A 302 -2.52 25.19 35.45
CA ASN A 302 -3.67 24.44 35.99
C ASN A 302 -3.30 23.00 36.39
N ARG A 303 -2.46 22.34 35.57
CA ARG A 303 -1.98 20.98 35.85
C ARG A 303 -1.06 20.92 37.05
N LEU A 304 -0.25 21.97 37.25
CA LEU A 304 0.60 22.14 38.42
C LEU A 304 -0.25 22.43 39.66
N ASP A 305 -1.23 23.32 39.59
CA ASP A 305 -2.13 23.65 40.70
C ASP A 305 -2.89 22.42 41.17
N LYS A 306 -3.44 21.65 40.22
CA LYS A 306 -4.07 20.36 40.52
C LYS A 306 -3.08 19.35 41.11
N ALA A 307 -1.85 19.32 40.62
CA ALA A 307 -0.82 18.44 41.16
C ALA A 307 -0.38 18.84 42.58
N ILE A 308 -0.32 20.14 42.87
CA ILE A 308 -0.04 20.70 44.20
C ILE A 308 -1.18 20.37 45.16
N GLN A 309 -2.44 20.56 44.74
CA GLN A 309 -3.60 20.22 45.56
C GLN A 309 -3.60 18.73 45.93
N LEU A 310 -3.45 17.84 44.94
CA LEU A 310 -3.33 16.40 45.20
C LEU A 310 -2.09 16.08 46.07
N TYR A 311 -1.03 16.89 45.98
CA TYR A 311 0.17 16.84 46.82
C TYR A 311 -0.04 17.43 48.22
N GLN A 312 -1.10 18.17 48.49
CA GLN A 312 -1.49 18.54 49.85
C GLN A 312 -2.44 17.48 50.44
N ASP A 313 -3.32 16.90 49.62
CA ASP A 313 -4.39 15.95 50.00
C ASP A 313 -3.95 14.50 50.35
N GLY A 314 -2.73 14.25 50.78
CA GLY A 314 -2.18 12.89 51.00
C GLY A 314 -2.01 11.95 49.79
N VAL A 315 -2.44 12.28 48.56
CA VAL A 315 -2.42 11.36 47.39
C VAL A 315 -1.00 10.86 47.02
N LYS A 316 -0.81 9.56 46.77
CA LYS A 316 0.50 8.99 46.42
C LYS A 316 1.10 9.66 45.17
N ILE A 317 2.40 9.98 45.19
CA ILE A 317 3.11 10.65 44.08
C ILE A 317 2.89 9.94 42.73
N HIS A 318 2.80 8.61 42.75
CA HIS A 318 2.57 7.85 41.53
C HIS A 318 1.17 8.08 40.91
N GLU A 319 0.17 8.38 41.73
CA GLU A 319 -1.20 8.67 41.27
C GLU A 319 -1.30 10.11 40.76
N ILE A 320 -0.55 11.03 41.38
CA ILE A 320 -0.47 12.43 40.94
C ILE A 320 0.08 12.50 39.50
N TYR A 321 1.16 11.77 39.17
CA TYR A 321 1.67 11.79 37.78
C TYR A 321 0.65 11.23 36.78
N LYS A 322 -0.11 10.18 37.14
CA LYS A 322 -1.10 9.58 36.23
C LYS A 322 -2.24 10.57 35.95
N LYS A 323 -2.71 11.26 36.99
CA LYS A 323 -3.85 12.17 36.91
C LYS A 323 -3.51 13.52 36.27
N THR A 324 -2.32 14.04 36.50
CA THR A 324 -1.94 15.41 36.10
C THR A 324 -0.93 15.47 34.96
N ARG A 325 -0.30 14.32 34.63
CA ARG A 325 0.82 14.22 33.69
C ARG A 325 2.01 15.12 34.06
N ILE A 326 2.09 15.62 35.30
CA ILE A 326 3.24 16.38 35.81
C ILE A 326 4.30 15.39 36.29
N HIS A 327 5.52 15.54 35.79
CA HIS A 327 6.64 14.70 36.22
C HIS A 327 7.04 15.02 37.66
N LYS A 328 7.46 14.00 38.42
CA LYS A 328 7.81 14.14 39.86
C LYS A 328 8.78 15.28 40.14
N LYS A 329 9.79 15.47 39.28
CA LYS A 329 10.83 16.50 39.44
C LYS A 329 10.22 17.90 39.38
N THR A 330 9.33 18.14 38.43
CA THR A 330 8.64 19.43 38.27
C THR A 330 7.74 19.70 39.48
N LEU A 331 6.95 18.71 39.91
CA LEU A 331 6.13 18.82 41.11
C LEU A 331 6.95 19.20 42.34
N PHE A 332 8.05 18.50 42.61
CA PHE A 332 8.90 18.78 43.77
C PHE A 332 9.59 20.15 43.70
N ASN A 333 10.07 20.56 42.53
CA ASN A 333 10.64 21.90 42.36
C ASN A 333 9.61 22.99 42.64
N THR A 334 8.37 22.82 42.17
CA THR A 334 7.29 23.77 42.39
C THR A 334 6.86 23.80 43.86
N VAL A 335 6.65 22.65 44.48
CA VAL A 335 6.34 22.51 45.92
C VAL A 335 7.43 23.18 46.77
N HIS A 336 8.70 22.96 46.46
CA HIS A 336 9.83 23.61 47.14
C HIS A 336 9.84 25.13 46.95
N LYS A 337 9.63 25.61 45.71
CA LYS A 337 9.55 27.05 45.41
C LYS A 337 8.41 27.74 46.16
N LEU A 338 7.32 27.02 46.41
CA LEU A 338 6.16 27.51 47.16
C LEU A 338 6.29 27.32 48.69
N GLY A 339 7.42 26.79 49.18
CA GLY A 339 7.64 26.56 50.61
C GLY A 339 6.76 25.45 51.22
N ILE A 340 6.15 24.60 50.39
CA ILE A 340 5.30 23.50 50.85
C ILE A 340 6.22 22.38 51.39
N PRO A 341 6.03 21.90 52.64
CA PRO A 341 6.85 20.84 53.21
C PRO A 341 6.81 19.57 52.38
N THR A 342 7.97 18.94 52.18
CA THR A 342 8.02 17.66 51.50
C THR A 342 7.43 16.54 52.39
N ARG A 343 6.41 15.82 51.91
CA ARG A 343 5.76 14.71 52.63
C ARG A 343 6.69 13.56 52.99
N ILE A 344 7.74 13.38 52.18
CA ILE A 344 8.87 12.55 52.58
C ILE A 344 9.79 13.55 53.26
N PRO A 345 9.84 13.61 54.62
CA PRO A 345 10.85 14.41 55.26
C PRO A 345 12.16 13.93 54.66
N ASN A 346 12.91 14.88 54.10
CA ASN A 346 14.26 14.67 53.62
C ASN A 346 15.11 14.39 54.87
N ARG A 347 14.90 13.23 55.50
CA ARG A 347 15.33 12.97 56.87
C ARG A 347 16.84 12.85 56.98
N PHE A 348 17.54 12.88 55.85
CA PHE A 348 18.98 13.10 55.73
C PHE A 348 19.25 13.77 54.38
N SER A 349 19.24 15.10 54.37
CA SER A 349 19.41 15.92 53.16
C SER A 349 20.84 15.93 52.64
N ASN A 350 21.82 15.45 53.41
CA ASN A 350 23.17 15.28 52.93
C ASN A 350 23.69 13.87 53.24
N ASN A 351 24.50 13.31 52.33
CA ASN A 351 25.23 12.06 52.61
C ASN A 351 26.08 12.20 53.87
N ARG A 352 26.54 13.42 54.17
CA ARG A 352 27.30 13.77 55.36
C ARG A 352 26.53 13.46 56.65
N ASP A 353 25.27 13.89 56.76
CA ASP A 353 24.45 13.63 57.95
C ASP A 353 24.23 12.13 58.20
N ARG A 354 24.09 11.35 57.11
CA ARG A 354 23.95 9.88 57.20
C ARG A 354 25.23 9.22 57.66
N ILE A 355 26.36 9.71 57.17
CA ILE A 355 27.68 9.27 57.58
C ILE A 355 27.89 9.60 59.05
N ASP A 356 27.63 10.84 59.47
CA ASP A 356 27.80 11.28 60.86
C ASP A 356 26.97 10.46 61.84
N ILE A 357 25.70 10.18 61.50
CA ILE A 357 24.83 9.32 62.30
C ILE A 357 25.32 7.87 62.30
N ALA A 358 25.75 7.36 61.15
CA ALA A 358 26.28 6.02 61.07
C ALA A 358 27.56 5.85 61.91
N ILE A 359 28.45 6.87 61.91
CA ILE A 359 29.65 6.91 62.74
C ILE A 359 29.29 7.04 64.22
N GLN A 360 28.33 7.88 64.60
CA GLN A 360 27.88 7.96 65.99
C GLN A 360 27.31 6.63 66.49
N MET A 361 26.43 5.99 65.73
CA MET A 361 25.88 4.68 66.06
C MET A 361 26.98 3.61 66.11
N TYR A 362 27.94 3.70 65.19
CA TYR A 362 29.14 2.86 65.20
C TYR A 362 29.90 3.07 66.50
N LEU A 363 30.23 4.28 66.92
CA LEU A 363 30.95 4.53 68.18
C LEU A 363 30.16 4.04 69.41
N GLN A 364 28.84 4.14 69.40
CA GLN A 364 27.96 3.77 70.52
C GLN A 364 27.80 2.27 70.77
N GLY A 365 28.24 1.39 69.87
CA GLY A 365 28.09 -0.07 70.10
C GLY A 365 27.10 -0.78 69.19
N GLU A 366 26.41 -0.05 68.32
CA GLU A 366 25.33 -0.61 67.50
C GLU A 366 25.83 -1.65 66.48
N VAL A 367 24.98 -2.62 66.16
CA VAL A 367 25.28 -3.69 65.19
C VAL A 367 25.30 -3.12 63.77
N ILE A 368 26.27 -3.55 62.96
CA ILE A 368 26.49 -3.02 61.59
C ILE A 368 25.21 -3.04 60.76
N ASP A 369 24.45 -4.13 60.75
CA ASP A 369 23.23 -4.23 59.96
C ASP A 369 22.15 -3.21 60.39
N ASN A 370 22.06 -2.92 61.69
CA ASN A 370 21.19 -1.86 62.21
C ASN A 370 21.66 -0.47 61.78
N ILE A 371 22.97 -0.24 61.76
CA ILE A 371 23.57 1.02 61.27
C ILE A 371 23.24 1.21 59.79
N LEU A 372 23.48 0.21 58.96
CA LEU A 372 23.23 0.28 57.51
C LEU A 372 21.74 0.51 57.20
N SER A 373 20.85 -0.16 57.93
CA SER A 373 19.40 -0.01 57.77
C SER A 373 18.89 1.36 58.22
N LYS A 374 19.29 1.82 59.43
CA LYS A 374 18.81 3.07 60.02
C LYS A 374 19.43 4.31 59.35
N ALA A 375 20.73 4.29 59.06
CA ALA A 375 21.42 5.40 58.42
C ALA A 375 21.30 5.39 56.88
N ARG A 376 20.85 4.28 56.29
CA ARG A 376 20.68 4.10 54.83
C ARG A 376 21.96 4.42 54.04
N ILE A 377 23.10 3.92 54.52
CA ILE A 377 24.38 3.98 53.83
C ILE A 377 24.83 2.58 53.43
N GLY A 378 25.66 2.50 52.38
CA GLY A 378 26.25 1.24 51.97
C GLY A 378 27.34 0.80 52.94
N LYS A 379 27.49 -0.53 53.12
CA LYS A 379 28.52 -1.15 53.97
C LYS A 379 29.93 -0.64 53.65
N LYS A 380 30.25 -0.54 52.36
CA LYS A 380 31.54 -0.03 51.88
C LYS A 380 31.80 1.41 52.35
N LEU A 381 30.85 2.32 52.12
CA LEU A 381 30.97 3.73 52.52
C LEU A 381 31.17 3.89 54.03
N LEU A 382 30.46 3.09 54.85
CA LEU A 382 30.67 3.09 56.30
C LEU A 382 32.11 2.74 56.66
N TYR A 383 32.66 1.67 56.08
CA TYR A 383 34.03 1.23 56.40
C TYR A 383 35.09 2.17 55.84
N ASP A 384 34.91 2.70 54.63
CA ASP A 384 35.82 3.68 54.04
C ASP A 384 35.91 4.92 54.96
N THR A 385 34.78 5.42 55.49
CA THR A 385 34.79 6.53 56.44
C THR A 385 35.40 6.18 57.80
N ILE A 386 35.17 4.96 58.31
CA ILE A 386 35.80 4.50 59.56
C ILE A 386 37.32 4.51 59.43
N ASP A 387 37.84 4.04 58.29
CA ASP A 387 39.28 4.02 58.01
C ASP A 387 39.85 5.43 57.85
N GLU A 388 39.17 6.31 57.10
CA GLU A 388 39.56 7.71 56.92
C GLU A 388 39.62 8.49 58.25
N LEU A 389 38.74 8.15 59.19
CA LEU A 389 38.71 8.74 60.54
C LEU A 389 39.64 8.02 61.54
N GLU A 390 40.40 7.02 61.09
CA GLU A 390 41.31 6.21 61.92
C GLU A 390 40.60 5.51 63.11
N ILE A 391 39.31 5.20 62.97
CA ILE A 391 38.51 4.54 64.00
C ILE A 391 38.81 3.03 63.96
N PRO A 392 39.18 2.38 65.08
CA PRO A 392 39.47 0.94 65.10
C PRO A 392 38.27 0.10 64.67
N ARG A 393 38.48 -0.77 63.68
CA ARG A 393 37.45 -1.70 63.25
C ARG A 393 37.14 -2.71 64.36
N ARG A 394 35.87 -2.80 64.73
CA ARG A 394 35.34 -3.83 65.63
C ARG A 394 35.56 -5.21 65.01
N ARG A 395 36.21 -6.10 65.75
CA ARG A 395 36.21 -7.53 65.43
C ARG A 395 34.76 -8.01 65.43
N ASN A 396 34.34 -8.71 64.38
CA ASN A 396 33.02 -9.32 64.33
C ASN A 396 32.83 -10.15 65.61
N ARG A 397 31.83 -9.83 66.43
CA ARG A 397 31.47 -10.61 67.63
C ARG A 397 30.89 -12.00 67.30
N GLY A 398 31.23 -12.56 66.14
CA GLY A 398 30.77 -13.87 65.66
C GLY A 398 31.87 -14.94 65.56
N GLU A 399 33.13 -14.60 65.88
CA GLU A 399 34.24 -15.57 65.86
C GLU A 399 34.95 -15.53 67.22
N GLY A 400 34.41 -16.30 68.19
CA GLY A 400 34.98 -16.46 69.52
C GLY A 400 34.21 -17.48 70.37
N ASN A 401 34.77 -18.70 70.41
CA ASN A 401 34.53 -19.84 71.32
C ASN A 401 33.26 -20.69 71.13
N SER A 402 33.41 -21.73 70.32
CA SER A 402 32.99 -23.09 70.71
C SER A 402 33.73 -23.56 71.96
#